data_AF-A0A2G2E022-F1
#
_entry.id   AF-A0A2G2E022-F1
#
_cell.length_a   1.000
_cell.length_b   1.000
_cell.length_c   1.000
_cell.angle_alpha   90.00
_cell.angle_beta   90.00
_cell.angle_gamma   90.00
#
_symmetry.space_group_name_H-M   'P 1'
#
loop_
_entity.id
_entity.type
_entity.pdbx_description
1 polymer ?
#
loop_
_entity_poly.entity_id
_entity_poly.type
_entity_poly.pdbx_seq_one_letter_code
_entity_poly.pdbx_strand_id
1 'polypeptide(L)'
;MLIGQDFEKIEFNFLGYDFLEPNALYGDVIVGALSVYFAILCSRYYKQTNLIFFKHWKHFFYVFGIGFAYGGFGHFCYNYWGISGKIPAWYVGGIISTIFIELAMASLLRKELYKKLVRFFIIKTLFICVIQALVILFIDLEKEPGIGLIGSILAALTAFPFVLGVLGARFSKMITPSFKYLWWSLIIFAPSLLFQAMKINFHQWFDRNDVSHILMFVNILFYFFAARGYYRFQTNSKRAQQSMEERGSIS
;
A
#
# COMPACT_ATOMS: atom_id res chain seq x y z
N MET A 1 11.58 -17.54 -19.54
CA MET A 1 11.90 -16.17 -19.07
C MET A 1 11.93 -15.22 -20.25
N LEU A 2 11.24 -14.09 -20.14
CA LEU A 2 11.24 -12.98 -21.10
C LEU A 2 11.70 -11.70 -20.38
N ILE A 3 12.45 -10.85 -21.08
CA ILE A 3 12.88 -9.53 -20.58
C ILE A 3 12.53 -8.50 -21.65
N GLY A 4 11.97 -7.35 -21.25
CA GLY A 4 11.55 -6.29 -22.17
C GLY A 4 10.21 -6.54 -22.88
N GLN A 5 9.61 -7.72 -22.70
CA GLN A 5 8.34 -8.10 -23.32
C GLN A 5 7.47 -8.94 -22.38
N ASP A 6 6.16 -8.90 -22.62
CA ASP A 6 5.17 -9.65 -21.85
C ASP A 6 4.84 -10.98 -22.51
N PHE A 7 4.51 -11.97 -21.68
CA PHE A 7 3.85 -13.17 -22.17
C PHE A 7 2.44 -12.84 -22.64
N GLU A 8 1.89 -13.70 -23.49
CA GLU A 8 0.45 -13.71 -23.74
C GLU A 8 -0.30 -13.92 -22.43
N LYS A 9 -1.40 -13.20 -22.25
CA LYS A 9 -2.23 -13.31 -21.06
C LYS A 9 -2.79 -14.72 -20.96
N ILE A 10 -2.89 -15.23 -19.73
CA ILE A 10 -3.50 -16.53 -19.49
C ILE A 10 -5.01 -16.38 -19.65
N GLU A 11 -5.58 -17.09 -20.62
CA GLU A 11 -7.02 -17.20 -20.79
C GLU A 11 -7.58 -18.33 -19.91
N PHE A 12 -8.74 -18.09 -19.32
CA PHE A 12 -9.40 -19.06 -18.46
C PHE A 12 -10.91 -19.06 -18.73
N ASN A 13 -11.39 -20.10 -19.44
CA ASN A 13 -12.82 -20.30 -19.66
C ASN A 13 -13.42 -21.12 -18.50
N PHE A 14 -14.46 -20.60 -17.86
CA PHE A 14 -15.19 -21.30 -16.81
C PHE A 14 -16.69 -21.03 -16.90
N LEU A 15 -17.48 -22.10 -17.00
CA LEU A 15 -18.95 -22.04 -17.11
C LEU A 15 -19.45 -21.14 -18.26
N GLY A 16 -18.72 -21.09 -19.37
CA GLY A 16 -19.08 -20.25 -20.52
C GLY A 16 -18.67 -18.78 -20.40
N TYR A 17 -17.93 -18.41 -19.34
CA TYR A 17 -17.33 -17.09 -19.19
C TYR A 17 -15.83 -17.15 -19.47
N ASP A 18 -15.35 -16.19 -20.27
CA ASP A 18 -13.93 -15.99 -20.58
C ASP A 18 -13.26 -14.99 -19.62
N PHE A 19 -12.38 -15.49 -18.76
CA PHE A 19 -11.59 -14.71 -17.82
C PHE A 19 -10.12 -14.62 -18.23
N LEU A 20 -9.38 -13.68 -17.62
CA LEU A 20 -7.97 -13.43 -17.91
C LEU A 20 -7.11 -13.42 -16.64
N GLU A 21 -5.86 -13.84 -16.75
CA GLU A 21 -4.83 -13.68 -15.70
C GLU A 21 -5.27 -14.19 -14.29
N PRO A 22 -5.73 -15.45 -14.16
CA PRO A 22 -6.12 -16.01 -12.86
C PRO A 22 -4.98 -15.99 -11.82
N ASN A 23 -3.72 -16.02 -12.26
CA ASN A 23 -2.55 -15.84 -11.40
C ASN A 23 -2.56 -14.47 -10.68
N ALA A 24 -2.88 -13.40 -11.40
CA ALA A 24 -2.98 -12.06 -10.82
C ALA A 24 -4.10 -11.99 -9.78
N LEU A 25 -5.26 -12.58 -10.07
CA LEU A 25 -6.35 -12.68 -9.09
C LEU A 25 -5.90 -13.35 -7.79
N TYR A 26 -5.18 -14.48 -7.86
CA TYR A 26 -4.71 -15.17 -6.66
C TYR A 26 -3.74 -14.31 -5.85
N GLY A 27 -2.75 -13.71 -6.50
CA GLY A 27 -1.80 -12.81 -5.84
C GLY A 27 -2.51 -11.65 -5.15
N ASP A 28 -3.43 -11.02 -5.86
CA ASP A 28 -4.19 -9.87 -5.38
C ASP A 28 -5.12 -10.21 -4.21
N VAL A 29 -5.86 -11.32 -4.30
CA VAL A 29 -6.77 -11.76 -3.23
C VAL A 29 -6.00 -12.20 -1.99
N ILE A 30 -4.84 -12.86 -2.13
CA ILE A 30 -4.01 -13.27 -0.98
C ILE A 30 -3.50 -12.03 -0.24
N VAL A 31 -2.92 -11.06 -0.96
CA VAL A 31 -2.45 -9.80 -0.37
C VAL A 31 -3.63 -9.03 0.24
N GLY A 32 -4.77 -8.96 -0.46
CA GLY A 32 -5.98 -8.31 -0.01
C GLY A 32 -6.52 -8.90 1.30
N ALA A 33 -6.67 -10.22 1.35
CA ALA A 33 -7.17 -10.95 2.52
C ALA A 33 -6.25 -10.78 3.73
N LEU A 34 -4.92 -10.90 3.54
CA LEU A 34 -3.95 -10.69 4.61
C LEU A 34 -3.99 -9.25 5.13
N SER A 35 -4.10 -8.28 4.23
CA SER A 35 -4.22 -6.87 4.60
C SER A 35 -5.48 -6.62 5.43
N VAL A 36 -6.64 -7.12 5.00
CA VAL A 36 -7.90 -7.01 5.79
C VAL A 36 -7.76 -7.69 7.15
N TYR A 37 -7.10 -8.84 7.23
CA TYR A 37 -6.81 -9.49 8.51
C TYR A 37 -5.96 -8.59 9.44
N PHE A 38 -4.93 -7.93 8.92
CA PHE A 38 -4.16 -6.94 9.70
C PHE A 38 -4.96 -5.71 10.09
N ALA A 39 -5.92 -5.28 9.26
CA ALA A 39 -6.85 -4.22 9.64
C ALA A 39 -7.66 -4.61 10.89
N ILE A 40 -8.17 -5.84 10.96
CA ILE A 40 -8.89 -6.36 12.13
C ILE A 40 -7.99 -6.32 13.38
N LEU A 41 -6.73 -6.76 13.27
CA LEU A 41 -5.79 -6.72 14.39
C LEU A 41 -5.46 -5.29 14.83
N CYS A 42 -5.18 -4.37 13.89
CA CYS A 42 -4.97 -2.96 14.18
C CYS A 42 -6.22 -2.30 14.80
N SER A 43 -7.43 -2.73 14.42
CA SER A 43 -8.65 -2.26 15.07
C SER A 43 -8.72 -2.67 16.54
N ARG A 44 -8.23 -3.87 16.91
CA ARG A 44 -8.16 -4.29 18.31
C ARG A 44 -7.15 -3.45 19.08
N TYR A 45 -5.98 -3.17 18.49
CA TYR A 45 -4.97 -2.29 19.10
C TYR A 45 -5.51 -0.88 19.32
N TYR A 46 -6.23 -0.33 18.33
CA TYR A 46 -6.87 0.98 18.48
C TYR A 46 -7.89 0.99 19.62
N LYS A 47 -8.78 0.00 19.71
CA LYS A 47 -9.78 -0.09 20.80
C LYS A 47 -9.14 -0.10 22.20
N GLN A 48 -7.97 -0.71 22.34
CA GLN A 48 -7.30 -0.82 23.64
C GLN A 48 -6.43 0.38 24.01
N THR A 49 -5.89 1.10 23.03
CA THR A 49 -4.92 2.18 23.26
C THR A 49 -5.47 3.57 22.95
N ASN A 50 -6.56 3.65 22.19
CA ASN A 50 -7.13 4.85 21.61
C ASN A 50 -6.13 5.74 20.83
N LEU A 51 -5.04 5.16 20.31
CA LEU A 51 -4.03 5.92 19.56
C LEU A 51 -4.40 6.07 18.07
N ILE A 52 -4.41 7.31 17.59
CA ILE A 52 -4.69 7.66 16.18
C ILE A 52 -3.74 6.92 15.21
N PHE A 53 -2.51 6.61 15.63
CA PHE A 53 -1.59 5.75 14.88
C PHE A 53 -2.24 4.43 14.42
N PHE A 54 -2.87 3.69 15.34
CA PHE A 54 -3.53 2.42 15.01
C PHE A 54 -4.82 2.61 14.23
N LYS A 55 -5.53 3.73 14.46
CA LYS A 55 -6.67 4.11 13.64
C LYS A 55 -6.25 4.24 12.18
N HIS A 56 -5.16 4.94 11.87
CA HIS A 56 -4.72 5.10 10.49
C HIS A 56 -4.15 3.80 9.89
N TRP A 57 -3.36 3.01 10.62
CA TRP A 57 -2.93 1.69 10.13
C TRP A 57 -4.10 0.75 9.83
N LYS A 58 -5.16 0.75 10.66
CA LYS A 58 -6.39 0.02 10.38
C LYS A 58 -6.99 0.45 9.03
N HIS A 59 -7.13 1.76 8.79
CA HIS A 59 -7.69 2.26 7.54
C HIS A 59 -6.79 1.96 6.35
N PHE A 60 -5.46 2.11 6.48
CA PHE A 60 -4.50 1.71 5.45
C PHE A 60 -4.75 0.25 5.05
N PHE A 61 -4.65 -0.67 6.00
CA PHE A 61 -4.76 -2.11 5.71
C PHE A 61 -6.12 -2.48 5.13
N TYR A 62 -7.20 -1.85 5.59
CA TYR A 62 -8.53 -2.11 5.06
C TYR A 62 -8.68 -1.59 3.63
N VAL A 63 -8.38 -0.31 3.40
CA VAL A 63 -8.53 0.35 2.10
C VAL A 63 -7.57 -0.24 1.06
N PHE A 64 -6.33 -0.49 1.45
CA PHE A 64 -5.35 -1.18 0.63
C PHE A 64 -5.85 -2.59 0.26
N GLY A 65 -6.31 -3.37 1.24
CA GLY A 65 -6.74 -4.75 1.01
C GLY A 65 -7.96 -4.85 0.09
N ILE A 66 -8.95 -3.98 0.28
CA ILE A 66 -10.12 -3.90 -0.62
C ILE A 66 -9.68 -3.45 -2.02
N GLY A 67 -8.85 -2.40 -2.12
CA GLY A 67 -8.35 -1.92 -3.41
C GLY A 67 -7.57 -2.99 -4.19
N PHE A 68 -6.75 -3.79 -3.49
CA PHE A 68 -5.98 -4.88 -4.09
C PHE A 68 -6.90 -6.02 -4.57
N ALA A 69 -7.87 -6.44 -3.77
CA ALA A 69 -8.86 -7.44 -4.18
C ALA A 69 -9.66 -6.99 -5.42
N TYR A 70 -10.08 -5.72 -5.47
CA TYR A 70 -10.71 -5.14 -6.66
C TYR A 70 -9.76 -5.10 -7.86
N GLY A 71 -8.47 -4.87 -7.65
CA GLY A 71 -7.43 -5.00 -8.68
C GLY A 71 -7.43 -6.40 -9.30
N GLY A 72 -7.45 -7.44 -8.45
CA GLY A 72 -7.48 -8.83 -8.88
C GLY A 72 -8.70 -9.16 -9.73
N PHE A 73 -9.88 -8.65 -9.34
CA PHE A 73 -11.07 -8.78 -10.17
C PHE A 73 -11.00 -7.94 -11.46
N GLY A 74 -10.35 -6.78 -11.44
CA GLY A 74 -10.10 -5.97 -12.63
C GLY A 74 -9.17 -6.66 -13.65
N HIS A 75 -8.26 -7.53 -13.18
CA HIS A 75 -7.50 -8.45 -14.01
C HIS A 75 -8.36 -9.61 -14.51
N PHE A 76 -9.03 -10.31 -13.58
CA PHE A 76 -9.81 -11.51 -13.86
C PHE A 76 -10.95 -11.29 -14.85
N CYS A 77 -11.73 -10.23 -14.63
CA CYS A 77 -12.91 -9.87 -15.39
C CYS A 77 -12.58 -8.89 -16.53
N TYR A 78 -11.33 -8.77 -16.98
CA TYR A 78 -10.91 -7.75 -17.93
C TYR A 78 -11.70 -7.80 -19.26
N ASN A 79 -12.06 -8.99 -19.74
CA ASN A 79 -12.90 -9.15 -20.94
C ASN A 79 -14.28 -8.47 -20.83
N TYR A 80 -14.77 -8.25 -19.61
CA TYR A 80 -16.08 -7.65 -19.35
C TYR A 80 -15.99 -6.21 -18.84
N TRP A 81 -14.98 -5.90 -18.02
CA TRP A 81 -14.84 -4.59 -17.39
C TRP A 81 -13.87 -3.66 -18.13
N GLY A 82 -13.01 -4.22 -18.98
CA GLY A 82 -11.94 -3.49 -19.65
C GLY A 82 -11.05 -2.72 -18.66
N ILE A 83 -10.49 -1.60 -19.11
CA ILE A 83 -9.71 -0.69 -18.26
C ILE A 83 -10.52 -0.18 -17.06
N SER A 84 -11.83 0.02 -17.21
CA SER A 84 -12.67 0.60 -16.15
C SER A 84 -12.65 -0.23 -14.85
N GLY A 85 -12.50 -1.56 -14.97
CA GLY A 85 -12.37 -2.47 -13.83
C GLY A 85 -11.11 -2.25 -12.99
N LYS A 86 -10.07 -1.62 -13.56
CA LYS A 86 -8.78 -1.36 -12.87
C LYS A 86 -8.75 -0.02 -12.14
N ILE A 87 -9.58 0.94 -12.57
CA ILE A 87 -9.61 2.30 -12.02
C ILE A 87 -9.84 2.33 -10.50
N PRO A 88 -10.78 1.56 -9.92
CA PRO A 88 -10.98 1.55 -8.47
C PRO A 88 -9.72 1.16 -7.71
N ALA A 89 -8.96 0.17 -8.19
CA ALA A 89 -7.72 -0.27 -7.55
C ALA A 89 -6.64 0.83 -7.55
N TRP A 90 -6.52 1.58 -8.66
CA TRP A 90 -5.56 2.69 -8.77
C TRP A 90 -5.85 3.82 -7.79
N TYR A 91 -7.14 4.21 -7.65
CA TYR A 91 -7.51 5.26 -6.70
C TYR A 91 -7.51 4.75 -5.25
N VAL A 92 -8.27 3.70 -4.97
CA VAL A 92 -8.52 3.22 -3.61
C VAL A 92 -7.28 2.54 -3.04
N GLY A 93 -6.76 1.55 -3.76
CA GLY A 93 -5.58 0.79 -3.36
C GLY A 93 -4.29 1.59 -3.48
N GLY A 94 -4.08 2.30 -4.59
CA GLY A 94 -2.83 3.00 -4.87
C GLY A 94 -2.69 4.37 -4.18
N ILE A 95 -3.65 5.27 -4.43
CA ILE A 95 -3.54 6.67 -4.00
C ILE A 95 -4.07 6.87 -2.58
N ILE A 96 -5.33 6.48 -2.33
CA ILE A 96 -6.04 6.77 -1.08
C ILE A 96 -5.45 5.95 0.07
N SER A 97 -5.07 4.68 -0.14
CA SER A 97 -4.47 3.90 0.95
C SER A 97 -3.18 4.56 1.47
N THR A 98 -2.36 5.10 0.56
CA THR A 98 -1.04 5.67 0.86
C THR A 98 -1.11 6.83 1.86
N ILE A 99 -2.14 7.68 1.79
CA ILE A 99 -2.30 8.79 2.73
C ILE A 99 -2.42 8.29 4.19
N PHE A 100 -3.01 7.11 4.41
CA PHE A 100 -3.15 6.57 5.76
C PHE A 100 -1.81 6.17 6.37
N ILE A 101 -0.82 5.75 5.57
CA ILE A 101 0.54 5.54 6.06
C ILE A 101 1.14 6.88 6.50
N GLU A 102 0.96 7.93 5.68
CA GLU A 102 1.48 9.26 5.99
C GLU A 102 0.87 9.82 7.29
N LEU A 103 -0.45 9.70 7.43
CA LEU A 103 -1.18 10.10 8.62
C LEU A 103 -0.78 9.29 9.86
N ALA A 104 -0.61 7.97 9.71
CA ALA A 104 -0.15 7.11 10.80
C ALA A 104 1.22 7.57 11.31
N MET A 105 2.19 7.75 10.43
CA MET A 105 3.55 8.14 10.83
C MET A 105 3.60 9.57 11.37
N ALA A 106 2.86 10.50 10.78
CA ALA A 106 2.81 11.87 11.27
C ALA A 106 2.13 11.98 12.65
N SER A 107 1.21 11.07 13.01
CA SER A 107 0.57 11.07 14.33
C SER A 107 1.55 10.87 15.50
N LEU A 108 2.77 10.39 15.22
CA LEU A 108 3.83 10.22 16.21
C LEU A 108 4.70 11.47 16.41
N LEU A 109 4.46 12.53 15.62
CA LEU A 109 5.13 13.83 15.71
C LEU A 109 4.38 14.79 16.65
N ARG A 110 5.03 15.91 16.96
CA ARG A 110 4.41 17.00 17.75
C ARG A 110 3.14 17.52 17.06
N LYS A 111 2.11 17.83 17.85
CA LYS A 111 0.77 18.27 17.40
C LYS A 111 0.77 19.35 16.32
N GLU A 112 1.61 20.37 16.46
CA GLU A 112 1.71 21.45 15.48
C GLU A 112 2.28 21.00 14.13
N LEU A 113 3.28 20.12 14.15
CA LEU A 113 3.84 19.55 12.93
C LEU A 113 2.85 18.56 12.29
N TYR A 114 2.16 17.75 13.10
CA TYR A 114 1.09 16.87 12.61
C TYR A 114 0.02 17.64 11.84
N LYS A 115 -0.55 18.70 12.42
CA LYS A 115 -1.59 19.51 11.74
C LYS A 115 -1.13 20.09 10.40
N LYS A 116 0.12 20.54 10.31
CA LYS A 116 0.70 21.07 9.07
C LYS A 116 0.87 19.96 8.02
N LEU A 117 1.43 18.82 8.43
CA LEU A 117 1.66 17.68 7.54
C LEU A 117 0.36 17.06 7.06
N VAL A 118 -0.67 16.93 7.91
CA VAL A 118 -1.99 16.42 7.51
C VAL A 118 -2.58 17.27 6.37
N ARG A 119 -2.57 18.60 6.51
CA ARG A 119 -3.05 19.48 5.43
C ARG A 119 -2.26 19.29 4.15
N PHE A 120 -0.94 19.23 4.25
CA PHE A 120 -0.07 18.98 3.11
C PHE A 120 -0.38 17.63 2.44
N PHE A 121 -0.50 16.53 3.20
CA PHE A 121 -0.80 15.20 2.66
C PHE A 121 -2.16 15.15 1.98
N ILE A 122 -3.18 15.81 2.53
CA ILE A 122 -4.51 15.89 1.90
C ILE A 122 -4.43 16.63 0.56
N ILE A 123 -3.84 17.83 0.55
CA ILE A 123 -3.69 18.64 -0.68
C ILE A 123 -2.88 17.87 -1.73
N LYS A 124 -1.76 17.27 -1.33
CA LYS A 124 -0.91 16.44 -2.20
C LYS A 124 -1.70 15.27 -2.79
N THR A 125 -2.47 14.56 -1.98
CA THR A 125 -3.28 13.42 -2.43
C THR A 125 -4.37 13.86 -3.40
N LEU A 126 -5.06 14.97 -3.12
CA LEU A 126 -6.06 15.54 -4.03
C LEU A 126 -5.42 15.93 -5.37
N PHE A 127 -4.25 16.57 -5.34
CA PHE A 127 -3.51 16.91 -6.55
C PHE A 127 -3.15 15.67 -7.38
N ILE A 128 -2.68 14.59 -6.74
CA ILE A 128 -2.40 13.31 -7.41
C ILE A 128 -3.68 12.68 -7.98
N CYS A 129 -4.80 12.74 -7.27
CA CYS A 129 -6.09 12.28 -7.80
C CYS A 129 -6.52 13.04 -9.06
N VAL A 130 -6.28 14.35 -9.10
CA VAL A 130 -6.54 15.19 -10.30
C VAL A 130 -5.65 14.77 -11.45
N ILE A 131 -4.34 14.58 -11.22
CA ILE A 131 -3.43 14.06 -12.25
C ILE A 131 -3.91 12.71 -12.79
N GLN A 132 -4.29 11.78 -11.92
CA GLN A 132 -4.82 10.48 -12.30
C GLN A 132 -6.10 10.61 -13.14
N ALA A 133 -6.97 11.57 -12.79
CA ALA A 133 -8.21 11.79 -13.53
C ALA A 133 -7.92 12.33 -14.93
N LEU A 134 -6.98 13.27 -15.06
CA LEU A 134 -6.53 13.78 -16.37
C LEU A 134 -5.93 12.66 -17.23
N VAL A 135 -5.14 11.77 -16.63
CA VAL A 135 -4.59 10.59 -17.33
C VAL A 135 -5.71 9.70 -17.86
N ILE A 136 -6.72 9.38 -17.04
CA ILE A 136 -7.85 8.55 -17.47
C ILE A 136 -8.68 9.22 -18.57
N LEU A 137 -8.85 10.55 -18.52
CA LEU A 137 -9.68 11.29 -19.47
C LEU A 137 -9.00 11.53 -20.83
N PHE A 138 -7.67 11.71 -20.83
CA PHE A 138 -6.95 12.18 -22.02
C PHE A 138 -5.99 11.17 -22.63
N ILE A 139 -5.70 10.05 -21.96
CA ILE A 139 -4.80 9.01 -22.46
C ILE A 139 -5.59 7.75 -22.81
N ASP A 140 -5.31 7.19 -23.99
CA ASP A 140 -5.85 5.92 -24.44
C ASP A 140 -5.19 4.75 -23.68
N LEU A 141 -5.76 4.44 -22.53
CA LEU A 141 -5.23 3.42 -21.62
C LEU A 141 -5.42 1.99 -22.15
N GLU A 142 -6.25 1.75 -23.17
CA GLU A 142 -6.37 0.42 -23.78
C GLU A 142 -5.08 0.04 -24.54
N LYS A 143 -4.37 1.02 -25.10
CA LYS A 143 -3.07 0.80 -25.77
C LYS A 143 -1.94 0.58 -24.78
N GLU A 144 -1.89 1.38 -23.72
CA GLU A 144 -0.84 1.29 -22.69
C GLU A 144 -1.43 1.32 -21.27
N PRO A 145 -2.00 0.19 -20.79
CA PRO A 145 -2.66 0.12 -19.48
C PRO A 145 -1.76 0.50 -18.31
N GLY A 146 -0.44 0.31 -18.45
CA GLY A 146 0.55 0.63 -17.42
C GLY A 146 0.60 2.11 -17.04
N ILE A 147 0.24 3.02 -17.95
CA ILE A 147 0.18 4.47 -17.67
C ILE A 147 -0.87 4.78 -16.60
N GLY A 148 -1.92 3.96 -16.50
CA GLY A 148 -2.97 4.07 -15.49
C GLY A 148 -2.45 3.99 -14.04
N LEU A 149 -1.24 3.46 -13.82
CA LEU A 149 -0.63 3.36 -12.48
C LEU A 149 0.09 4.64 -12.03
N ILE A 150 0.21 5.66 -12.88
CA ILE A 150 1.06 6.82 -12.58
C ILE A 150 0.69 7.55 -11.29
N GLY A 151 -0.60 7.71 -10.98
CA GLY A 151 -1.04 8.32 -9.73
C GLY A 151 -0.66 7.48 -8.51
N SER A 152 -0.77 6.15 -8.61
CA SER A 152 -0.32 5.22 -7.56
C SER A 152 1.18 5.31 -7.32
N ILE A 153 1.97 5.38 -8.40
CA ILE A 153 3.43 5.54 -8.36
C ILE A 153 3.80 6.89 -7.72
N LEU A 154 3.16 7.99 -8.12
CA LEU A 154 3.39 9.31 -7.53
C LEU A 154 3.03 9.36 -6.04
N ALA A 155 1.92 8.72 -5.65
CA ALA A 155 1.54 8.63 -4.23
C ALA A 155 2.63 7.91 -3.42
N ALA A 156 3.09 6.75 -3.89
CA ALA A 156 4.13 5.96 -3.23
C ALA A 156 5.48 6.70 -3.17
N LEU A 157 5.96 7.26 -4.30
CA LEU A 157 7.25 7.96 -4.39
C LEU A 157 7.30 9.22 -3.53
N THR A 158 6.19 9.94 -3.39
CA THR A 158 6.13 11.14 -2.55
C THR A 158 5.97 10.82 -1.06
N ALA A 159 5.31 9.71 -0.72
CA ALA A 159 5.06 9.33 0.67
C ALA A 159 6.21 8.51 1.26
N PHE A 160 6.53 7.37 0.64
CA PHE A 160 7.27 6.29 1.27
C PHE A 160 8.70 6.66 1.67
N PRO A 161 9.53 7.34 0.84
CA PRO A 161 10.89 7.71 1.24
C PRO A 161 10.92 8.53 2.54
N PHE A 162 9.96 9.45 2.70
CA PHE A 162 9.88 10.26 3.90
C PHE A 162 9.30 9.49 5.09
N VAL A 163 8.11 8.88 4.95
CA VAL A 163 7.39 8.33 6.11
C VAL A 163 7.87 6.95 6.52
N LEU A 164 8.26 6.09 5.57
CA LEU A 164 8.81 4.77 5.86
C LEU A 164 10.32 4.80 6.01
N GLY A 165 11.01 5.60 5.18
CA GLY A 165 12.45 5.75 5.21
C GLY A 165 12.91 6.65 6.36
N VAL A 166 12.76 7.96 6.20
CA VAL A 166 13.27 8.96 7.17
C VAL A 166 12.61 8.80 8.54
N LEU A 167 11.27 8.84 8.62
CA LEU A 167 10.57 8.73 9.90
C LEU A 167 10.67 7.33 10.48
N GLY A 168 10.56 6.27 9.67
CA GLY A 168 10.75 4.88 10.14
C GLY A 168 12.13 4.66 10.75
N ALA A 169 13.21 5.09 10.08
CA ALA A 169 14.57 5.00 10.61
C ALA A 169 14.75 5.81 11.89
N ARG A 170 14.26 7.06 11.91
CA ARG A 170 14.34 7.93 13.09
C ARG A 170 13.58 7.33 14.28
N PHE A 171 12.34 6.90 14.08
CA PHE A 171 11.51 6.33 15.14
C PHE A 171 11.98 4.95 15.60
N SER A 172 12.71 4.20 14.78
CA SER A 172 13.36 2.95 15.21
C SER A 172 14.37 3.16 16.34
N LYS A 173 15.02 4.33 16.37
CA LYS A 173 15.99 4.71 17.40
C LYS A 173 15.35 5.40 18.60
N MET A 174 14.25 6.14 18.38
CA MET A 174 13.64 7.00 19.41
C MET A 174 12.43 6.39 20.13
N ILE A 175 11.69 5.47 19.50
CA ILE A 175 10.41 4.95 20.02
C ILE A 175 10.50 3.46 20.29
N THR A 176 10.62 2.67 19.22
CA THR A 176 10.69 1.20 19.32
C THR A 176 11.57 0.67 18.20
N PRO A 177 12.51 -0.25 18.49
CA PRO A 177 13.32 -0.90 17.46
C PRO A 177 12.51 -1.57 16.36
N SER A 178 11.25 -1.93 16.63
CA SER A 178 10.35 -2.55 15.65
C SER A 178 10.03 -1.65 14.45
N PHE A 179 10.17 -0.32 14.56
CA PHE A 179 10.01 0.55 13.39
C PHE A 179 11.12 0.38 12.34
N LYS A 180 12.17 -0.40 12.64
CA LYS A 180 13.14 -0.79 11.61
C LYS A 180 12.51 -1.54 10.45
N TYR A 181 11.41 -2.27 10.69
CA TYR A 181 10.70 -2.98 9.63
C TYR A 181 10.16 -2.03 8.56
N LEU A 182 9.84 -0.77 8.89
CA LEU A 182 9.33 0.20 7.92
C LEU A 182 10.37 0.63 6.88
N TRP A 183 11.61 0.90 7.28
CA TRP A 183 12.64 1.29 6.32
C TRP A 183 13.25 0.08 5.61
N TRP A 184 13.27 -1.10 6.24
CA TRP A 184 13.59 -2.36 5.53
C TRP A 184 12.54 -2.69 4.45
N SER A 185 11.29 -2.33 4.71
CA SER A 185 10.18 -2.51 3.76
C SER A 185 10.45 -1.81 2.42
N LEU A 186 11.01 -0.59 2.46
CA LEU A 186 11.42 0.15 1.26
C LEU A 186 12.50 -0.60 0.47
N ILE A 187 13.51 -1.11 1.16
CA ILE A 187 14.64 -1.81 0.52
C ILE A 187 14.17 -3.11 -0.13
N ILE A 188 13.31 -3.85 0.56
CA ILE A 188 12.78 -5.12 0.06
C ILE A 188 11.82 -4.91 -1.11
N PHE A 189 11.04 -3.83 -1.10
CA PHE A 189 10.08 -3.56 -2.17
C PHE A 189 10.72 -2.89 -3.39
N ALA A 190 11.85 -2.19 -3.22
CA ALA A 190 12.54 -1.48 -4.31
C ALA A 190 12.82 -2.34 -5.57
N PRO A 191 13.24 -3.62 -5.46
CA PRO A 191 13.37 -4.51 -6.62
C PRO A 191 12.12 -4.60 -7.50
N SER A 192 10.91 -4.46 -6.94
CA SER A 192 9.66 -4.50 -7.70
C SER A 192 9.66 -3.46 -8.85
N LEU A 193 10.23 -2.28 -8.61
CA LEU A 193 10.36 -1.25 -9.65
C LEU A 193 11.22 -1.72 -10.83
N LEU A 194 12.27 -2.49 -10.56
CA LEU A 194 13.14 -3.04 -11.61
C LEU A 194 12.40 -4.10 -12.43
N PHE A 195 11.71 -5.04 -11.77
CA PHE A 195 10.91 -6.07 -12.45
C PHE A 195 9.83 -5.46 -13.34
N GLN A 196 9.17 -4.42 -12.84
CA GLN A 196 8.11 -3.73 -13.56
C GLN A 196 8.64 -2.88 -14.73
N ALA A 197 9.67 -2.06 -14.50
CA ALA A 197 10.23 -1.19 -15.54
C ALA A 197 10.91 -1.97 -16.68
N MET A 198 11.66 -3.02 -16.34
CA MET A 198 12.38 -3.84 -17.32
C MET A 198 11.54 -4.97 -17.92
N LYS A 199 10.27 -5.11 -17.50
CA LYS A 199 9.37 -6.19 -17.91
C LYS A 199 10.02 -7.58 -17.77
N ILE A 200 10.60 -7.85 -16.59
CA ILE A 200 11.28 -9.13 -16.32
C ILE A 200 10.24 -10.17 -15.90
N ASN A 201 9.95 -11.11 -16.79
CA ASN A 201 8.92 -12.14 -16.62
C ASN A 201 9.58 -13.54 -16.57
N PHE A 202 9.45 -14.26 -15.46
CA PHE A 202 10.09 -15.57 -15.31
C PHE A 202 9.34 -16.67 -16.08
N HIS A 203 8.02 -16.74 -15.90
CA HIS A 203 7.12 -17.72 -16.50
C HIS A 203 5.74 -17.11 -16.75
N GLN A 204 4.93 -17.67 -17.65
CA GLN A 204 3.59 -17.12 -17.96
C GLN A 204 2.66 -17.11 -16.73
N TRP A 205 2.75 -18.14 -15.88
CA TRP A 205 2.05 -18.23 -14.58
C TRP A 205 2.78 -17.55 -13.41
N PHE A 206 3.95 -16.97 -13.66
CA PHE A 206 4.76 -16.30 -12.65
C PHE A 206 5.55 -15.16 -13.29
N ASP A 207 4.84 -14.08 -13.57
CA ASP A 207 5.33 -12.92 -14.30
C ASP A 207 5.86 -11.82 -13.34
N ARG A 208 6.19 -10.64 -13.89
CA ARG A 208 6.64 -9.50 -13.09
C ARG A 208 5.62 -9.04 -12.04
N ASN A 209 4.32 -9.23 -12.29
CA ASN A 209 3.25 -8.85 -11.37
C ASN A 209 3.23 -9.82 -10.19
N ASP A 210 3.39 -11.12 -10.45
CA ASP A 210 3.49 -12.14 -9.39
C ASP A 210 4.70 -11.89 -8.47
N VAL A 211 5.84 -11.47 -9.04
CA VAL A 211 7.00 -11.03 -8.24
C VAL A 211 6.65 -9.81 -7.39
N SER A 212 5.98 -8.81 -7.97
CA SER A 212 5.49 -7.65 -7.21
C SER A 212 4.51 -8.04 -6.09
N HIS A 213 3.63 -9.03 -6.32
CA HIS A 213 2.70 -9.53 -5.30
C HIS A 213 3.44 -10.17 -4.13
N ILE A 214 4.49 -10.97 -4.38
CA ILE A 214 5.32 -11.53 -3.32
C ILE A 214 6.04 -10.43 -2.54
N LEU A 215 6.66 -9.47 -3.23
CA LEU A 215 7.33 -8.36 -2.56
C LEU A 215 6.34 -7.51 -1.75
N MET A 216 5.13 -7.30 -2.27
CA MET A 216 4.05 -6.59 -1.58
C MET A 216 3.57 -7.37 -0.34
N PHE A 217 3.45 -8.70 -0.45
CA PHE A 217 3.12 -9.58 0.68
C PHE A 217 4.12 -9.43 1.82
N VAL A 218 5.42 -9.46 1.51
CA VAL A 218 6.48 -9.23 2.50
C VAL A 218 6.39 -7.81 3.09
N ASN A 219 6.09 -6.82 2.24
CA ASN A 219 5.97 -5.42 2.66
C ASN A 219 4.83 -5.21 3.67
N ILE A 220 3.63 -5.78 3.44
CA ILE A 220 2.51 -5.68 4.38
C ILE A 220 2.78 -6.42 5.71
N LEU A 221 3.55 -7.51 5.69
CA LEU A 221 4.03 -8.16 6.91
C LEU A 221 4.92 -7.22 7.73
N PHE A 222 5.82 -6.49 7.07
CA PHE A 222 6.74 -5.57 7.74
C PHE A 222 6.01 -4.38 8.35
N TYR A 223 5.02 -3.83 7.63
CA TYR A 223 4.10 -2.83 8.16
C TYR A 223 3.37 -3.32 9.41
N PHE A 224 2.85 -4.54 9.37
CA PHE A 224 2.15 -5.11 10.53
C PHE A 224 3.09 -5.37 11.70
N PHE A 225 4.31 -5.86 11.46
CA PHE A 225 5.30 -6.07 12.52
C PHE A 225 5.72 -4.77 13.19
N ALA A 226 5.87 -3.68 12.43
CA ALA A 226 6.08 -2.34 12.97
C ALA A 226 4.91 -1.90 13.88
N ALA A 227 3.67 -2.04 13.41
CA ALA A 227 2.49 -1.69 14.20
C ALA A 227 2.36 -2.54 15.47
N ARG A 228 2.51 -3.88 15.36
CA ARG A 228 2.48 -4.80 16.50
C ARG A 228 3.58 -4.51 17.52
N GLY A 229 4.79 -4.21 17.05
CA GLY A 229 5.91 -3.85 17.91
C GLY A 229 5.68 -2.55 18.67
N TYR A 230 5.04 -1.56 18.05
CA TYR A 230 4.63 -0.34 18.74
C TYR A 230 3.52 -0.58 19.75
N TYR A 231 2.54 -1.44 19.44
CA TYR A 231 1.50 -1.81 20.41
C TYR A 231 2.08 -2.48 21.66
N ARG A 232 3.04 -3.41 21.49
CA ARG A 232 3.77 -4.03 22.61
C ARG A 232 4.58 -3.02 23.43
N PHE A 233 5.22 -2.06 22.75
CA PHE A 233 5.93 -0.97 23.44
C PHE A 233 4.97 -0.14 24.30
N GLN A 234 3.80 0.20 23.77
CA GLN A 234 2.80 1.00 24.48
C GLN A 234 2.19 0.29 25.68
N THR A 235 1.96 -1.01 25.58
CA THR A 235 1.32 -1.80 26.65
C THR A 235 2.27 -2.23 27.77
N ASN A 236 3.58 -2.32 27.49
CA ASN A 236 4.55 -2.90 28.44
C ASN A 236 5.57 -1.91 29.03
N SER A 237 5.53 -0.62 28.69
CA SER A 237 6.62 0.31 29.03
C SER A 237 6.16 1.57 29.75
N LYS A 238 6.70 1.80 30.97
CA LYS A 238 6.59 3.09 31.68
C LYS A 238 7.15 4.26 30.86
N ARG A 239 8.14 4.00 30.00
CA ARG A 239 8.74 4.98 29.07
C ARG A 239 7.76 5.42 27.97
N ALA A 240 6.74 4.60 27.68
CA ALA A 240 5.74 4.94 26.68
C ALA A 240 4.78 6.02 27.20
N GLN A 241 4.42 5.97 28.48
CA GLN A 241 3.64 7.02 29.15
C GLN A 241 4.37 8.37 29.11
N GLN A 242 5.65 8.42 29.50
CA GLN A 242 6.46 9.64 29.41
C GLN A 242 6.60 10.16 27.97
N SER A 243 6.86 9.29 26.99
CA SER A 243 6.96 9.72 25.59
C SER A 243 5.64 10.24 25.02
N MET A 244 4.49 9.84 25.55
CA MET A 244 3.17 10.34 25.13
C MET A 244 2.90 11.73 25.71
N GLU A 245 3.25 11.93 26.98
CA GLU A 245 3.16 13.22 27.66
C GLU A 245 4.04 14.28 26.99
N GLU A 246 5.31 13.95 26.70
CA GLU A 246 6.26 14.87 26.05
C GLU A 246 5.83 15.32 24.65
N ARG A 247 5.03 14.50 23.94
CA ARG A 247 4.61 14.78 22.56
C ARG A 247 3.23 15.43 22.48
N GLY A 248 2.52 15.51 23.60
CA GLY A 248 1.13 15.96 23.66
C GLY A 248 0.25 15.03 22.84
N SER A 249 0.13 13.76 23.27
CA SER A 249 -0.55 12.70 22.53
C SER A 249 -1.84 13.18 21.90
N ILE A 250 -1.93 13.01 20.58
CA ILE A 250 -3.17 13.26 19.85
C ILE A 250 -3.99 11.97 19.98
N SER A 251 -4.84 11.93 21.00
CA SER A 251 -5.89 10.92 21.21
C SER A 251 -7.05 11.16 20.25
#